data_AF-A0A931GWR6-F1
#
_entry.id   AF-A0A931GWR6-F1
#
_cell.length_a   1.000
_cell.length_b   1.000
_cell.length_c   1.000
_cell.angle_alpha   90.00
_cell.angle_beta   90.00
_cell.angle_gamma   90.00
#
_symmetry.space_group_name_H-M   'P 1'
#
loop_
_entity.id
_entity.type
_entity.pdbx_description
1 polymer ?
#
loop_
_entity_poly.entity_id
_entity_poly.type
_entity_poly.pdbx_seq_one_letter_code
_entity_poly.pdbx_strand_id
1 'polypeptide(L)'
;MPRKQDAAPENFFGIEDARDLELIAGELSGRRLFELESGPPLREFTRESLIEVHRHLLQDVYPWAGQIRSTEVGAMGLMMCRAEFVEDELGRVMRRIQKQPPSTADLNMADATIADHWCELTIVHPFRDGNSRTQRYFFDQMFRAAGWVVDWTQVNASHAHAARYVGAATADASFLAQLLLPAVYPVDALPPTGEGSLRKTQGHRDSNSAEIFQHMMQFRRDHPAAPWEPPTST
;
A
#
# COMPACT_ATOMS: atom_id res chain seq x y z
N MET A 1 -22.45 24.46 3.91
CA MET A 1 -21.79 23.85 5.09
C MET A 1 -20.30 23.78 4.80
N PRO A 2 -19.43 24.45 5.57
CA PRO A 2 -17.99 24.24 5.42
C PRO A 2 -17.70 22.76 5.70
N ARG A 3 -16.90 22.09 4.86
CA ARG A 3 -16.42 20.73 5.15
C ARG A 3 -15.74 20.80 6.51
N LYS A 4 -16.16 19.96 7.47
CA LYS A 4 -15.37 19.73 8.68
C LYS A 4 -13.95 19.42 8.19
N GLN A 5 -12.97 20.23 8.58
CA GLN A 5 -11.58 19.79 8.49
C GLN A 5 -11.53 18.45 9.23
N ASP A 6 -11.05 17.41 8.56
CA ASP A 6 -10.95 16.08 9.17
C ASP A 6 -10.09 16.21 10.42
N ALA A 7 -10.69 15.92 11.57
CA ALA A 7 -9.97 15.97 12.84
C ALA A 7 -8.87 14.89 12.81
N ALA A 8 -7.67 15.27 13.26
CA ALA A 8 -6.57 14.34 13.40
C ALA A 8 -6.96 13.14 14.30
N PRO A 9 -6.56 11.90 13.95
CA PRO A 9 -6.70 10.78 14.87
C PRO A 9 -5.86 11.00 16.14
N GLU A 10 -6.23 10.30 17.21
CA GLU A 10 -5.47 10.26 18.46
C GLU A 10 -3.99 9.97 18.19
N ASN A 11 -3.12 10.81 18.75
CA ASN A 11 -1.67 10.79 18.57
C ASN A 11 -0.95 11.26 19.84
N PHE A 12 0.31 10.89 20.01
CA PHE A 12 1.10 11.22 21.20
C PHE A 12 1.39 12.71 21.39
N PHE A 13 1.17 13.53 20.36
CA PHE A 13 1.51 14.96 20.35
C PHE A 13 0.33 15.87 20.67
N GLY A 14 -0.90 15.32 20.76
CA GLY A 14 -2.12 16.11 20.93
C GLY A 14 -2.43 17.04 19.75
N ILE A 15 -1.94 16.73 18.55
CA ILE A 15 -2.18 17.54 17.35
C ILE A 15 -3.60 17.30 16.86
N GLU A 16 -4.35 18.36 16.59
CA GLU A 16 -5.76 18.31 16.15
C GLU A 16 -5.94 18.53 14.63
N ASP A 17 -5.04 19.26 13.96
CA ASP A 17 -5.06 19.45 12.50
C ASP A 17 -4.44 18.22 11.80
N ALA A 18 -5.21 17.56 10.95
CA ALA A 18 -4.77 16.35 10.27
C ALA A 18 -3.60 16.55 9.31
N ARG A 19 -3.42 17.76 8.75
CA ARG A 19 -2.30 18.04 7.84
C ARG A 19 -1.01 18.18 8.64
N ASP A 20 -1.05 18.89 9.76
CA ASP A 20 0.10 19.02 10.66
C ASP A 20 0.53 17.64 11.20
N LEU A 21 -0.46 16.80 11.55
CA LEU A 21 -0.17 15.43 11.96
C LEU A 21 0.40 14.58 10.81
N GLU A 22 -0.11 14.67 9.58
CA GLU A 22 0.43 13.89 8.44
C GLU A 22 1.89 14.27 8.16
N LEU A 23 2.29 15.53 8.33
CA LEU A 23 3.69 15.96 8.18
C LEU A 23 4.61 15.26 9.19
N ILE A 24 4.26 15.32 10.49
CA ILE A 24 5.04 14.69 11.56
C ILE A 24 5.00 13.17 11.43
N ALA A 25 3.83 12.61 11.13
CA ALA A 25 3.67 11.18 10.92
C ALA A 25 4.55 10.71 9.75
N GLY A 26 4.58 11.45 8.64
CA GLY A 26 5.44 11.18 7.50
C GLY A 26 6.92 11.13 7.87
N GLU A 27 7.41 12.14 8.59
CA GLU A 27 8.81 12.21 9.00
C GLU A 27 9.20 11.04 9.93
N LEU A 28 8.43 10.80 10.99
CA LEU A 28 8.74 9.75 11.96
C LEU A 28 8.62 8.35 11.34
N SER A 29 7.59 8.12 10.52
CA SER A 29 7.44 6.87 9.76
C SER A 29 8.60 6.65 8.78
N GLY A 30 9.12 7.73 8.19
CA GLY A 30 10.25 7.66 7.26
C GLY A 30 11.53 7.17 7.93
N ARG A 31 11.78 7.58 9.18
CA ARG A 31 12.91 7.07 9.98
C ARG A 31 12.75 5.58 10.30
N ARG A 32 11.55 5.14 10.67
CA ARG A 32 11.24 3.72 10.91
C ARG A 32 11.31 2.87 9.64
N LEU A 33 10.90 3.42 8.50
CA LEU A 33 11.07 2.75 7.22
C LEU A 33 12.55 2.54 6.90
N PHE A 34 13.41 3.52 7.17
CA PHE A 34 14.85 3.38 7.00
C PHE A 34 15.43 2.25 7.87
N GLU A 35 14.96 2.12 9.12
CA GLU A 35 15.34 1.02 10.01
C GLU A 35 14.92 -0.34 9.43
N LEU A 36 13.68 -0.45 8.92
CA LEU A 36 13.18 -1.67 8.28
C LEU A 36 13.94 -2.04 7.00
N GLU A 37 14.30 -1.07 6.16
CA GLU A 37 15.07 -1.30 4.92
C GLU A 37 16.55 -1.62 5.18
N SER A 38 17.10 -1.17 6.32
CA SER A 38 18.48 -1.45 6.72
C SER A 38 18.61 -2.71 7.59
N GLY A 39 17.48 -3.22 8.08
CA GLY A 39 17.38 -4.39 8.93
C GLY A 39 17.29 -5.71 8.16
N PRO A 40 17.09 -6.84 8.86
CA PRO A 40 16.83 -8.11 8.21
C PRO A 40 15.53 -8.04 7.40
N PRO A 41 15.49 -8.63 6.18
CA PRO A 41 14.31 -8.58 5.34
C PRO A 41 13.15 -9.37 5.97
N LEU A 42 11.92 -8.94 5.69
CA LEU A 42 10.74 -9.68 6.09
C LEU A 42 10.65 -10.98 5.27
N ARG A 43 10.54 -12.12 5.95
CA ARG A 43 10.49 -13.46 5.33
C ARG A 43 9.15 -14.17 5.45
N GLU A 44 8.33 -13.74 6.41
CA GLU A 44 7.01 -14.30 6.67
C GLU A 44 5.94 -13.26 6.35
N PHE A 45 4.92 -13.68 5.59
CA PHE A 45 3.83 -12.82 5.14
C PHE A 45 2.54 -13.22 5.86
N THR A 46 2.56 -13.07 7.18
CA THR A 46 1.44 -13.40 8.08
C THR A 46 0.73 -12.14 8.59
N ARG A 47 -0.38 -12.35 9.30
CA ARG A 47 -1.09 -11.30 10.02
C ARG A 47 -0.17 -10.63 11.04
N GLU A 48 0.57 -11.43 11.79
CA GLU A 48 1.46 -10.99 12.86
C GLU A 48 2.58 -10.13 12.29
N SER A 49 3.17 -10.54 11.16
CA SER A 49 4.16 -9.77 10.43
C SER A 49 3.60 -8.43 9.93
N LEU A 50 2.40 -8.41 9.37
CA LEU A 50 1.75 -7.16 8.93
C LEU A 50 1.51 -6.19 10.10
N ILE A 51 1.05 -6.72 11.23
CA ILE A 51 0.81 -5.97 12.47
C ILE A 51 2.13 -5.41 13.03
N GLU A 52 3.21 -6.20 13.03
CA GLU A 52 4.52 -5.78 13.50
C GLU A 52 5.12 -4.68 12.61
N VAL A 53 5.01 -4.80 11.28
CA VAL A 53 5.42 -3.74 10.36
C VAL A 53 4.64 -2.45 10.66
N HIS A 54 3.33 -2.54 10.83
CA HIS A 54 2.51 -1.37 11.13
C HIS A 54 2.89 -0.73 12.47
N ARG A 55 3.07 -1.55 13.52
CA ARG A 55 3.54 -1.10 14.83
C ARG A 55 4.87 -0.38 14.70
N HIS A 56 5.85 -1.02 14.09
CA HIS A 56 7.20 -0.45 13.95
C HIS A 56 7.19 0.89 13.21
N LEU A 57 6.42 0.99 12.11
CA LEU A 57 6.34 2.21 11.33
C LEU A 57 5.69 3.38 12.08
N LEU A 58 4.70 3.13 12.95
CA LEU A 58 3.85 4.18 13.52
C LEU A 58 3.91 4.33 15.04
N GLN A 59 4.75 3.54 15.72
CA GLN A 59 4.86 3.51 17.19
C GLN A 59 5.23 4.86 17.82
N ASP A 60 5.87 5.77 17.08
CA ASP A 60 6.22 7.10 17.59
C ASP A 60 5.10 8.14 17.39
N VAL A 61 4.06 7.78 16.63
CA VAL A 61 2.97 8.69 16.25
C VAL A 61 1.69 8.34 16.99
N TYR A 62 1.32 7.06 16.97
CA TYR A 62 -0.01 6.62 17.38
C TYR A 62 0.04 5.62 18.55
N PRO A 63 -0.75 5.85 19.62
CA PRO A 63 -0.84 4.89 20.73
C PRO A 63 -1.46 3.55 20.30
N TRP A 64 -2.21 3.54 19.20
CA TRP A 64 -2.85 2.36 18.63
C TRP A 64 -2.00 1.68 17.54
N ALA A 65 -0.71 2.02 17.38
CA ALA A 65 0.15 1.41 16.39
C ALA A 65 0.20 -0.13 16.53
N GLY A 66 -0.24 -0.84 15.49
CA GLY A 66 -0.31 -2.30 15.44
C GLY A 66 -1.63 -2.87 15.96
N GLN A 67 -2.63 -2.04 16.23
CA GLN A 67 -3.98 -2.49 16.61
C GLN A 67 -4.89 -2.54 15.39
N ILE A 68 -5.61 -3.65 15.22
CA ILE A 68 -6.68 -3.76 14.24
C ILE A 68 -7.81 -2.81 14.62
N ARG A 69 -8.36 -2.09 13.63
CA ARG A 69 -9.39 -1.08 13.89
C ARG A 69 -10.70 -1.72 14.33
N SER A 70 -11.39 -1.02 15.22
CA SER A 70 -12.75 -1.34 15.68
C SER A 70 -13.80 -0.34 15.18
N THR A 71 -13.39 0.64 14.35
CA THR A 71 -14.27 1.67 13.79
C THR A 71 -14.28 1.62 12.27
N GLU A 72 -15.35 2.14 11.70
CA GLU A 72 -15.48 2.26 10.25
C GLU A 72 -14.51 3.30 9.68
N VAL A 73 -13.96 3.01 8.50
CA VAL A 73 -13.07 3.89 7.77
C VAL A 73 -13.42 3.84 6.28
N GLY A 74 -13.11 4.93 5.58
CA GLY A 74 -13.27 5.02 4.15
C GLY A 74 -12.08 5.73 3.51
N ALA A 75 -11.88 5.48 2.23
CA ALA A 75 -10.85 6.12 1.42
C ALA A 75 -11.34 6.24 -0.02
N MET A 76 -11.02 7.34 -0.69
CA MET A 76 -11.45 7.59 -2.09
C MET A 76 -12.97 7.55 -2.32
N GLY A 77 -13.78 7.80 -1.28
CA GLY A 77 -15.23 7.66 -1.36
C GLY A 77 -15.75 6.22 -1.28
N LEU A 78 -14.86 5.25 -1.04
CA LEU A 78 -15.20 3.85 -0.78
C LEU A 78 -15.23 3.60 0.72
N MET A 79 -16.26 2.88 1.19
CA MET A 79 -16.24 2.26 2.51
C MET A 79 -15.35 1.02 2.46
N MET A 80 -14.47 0.88 3.45
CA MET A 80 -13.63 -0.32 3.58
C MET A 80 -14.44 -1.46 4.22
N CYS A 81 -13.80 -2.62 4.44
CA CYS A 81 -14.41 -3.73 5.18
C CYS A 81 -15.07 -3.25 6.49
N ARG A 82 -16.26 -3.76 6.83
CA ARG A 82 -16.91 -3.38 8.08
C ARG A 82 -16.04 -3.79 9.27
N ALA A 83 -15.93 -2.94 10.28
CA ALA A 83 -14.97 -3.14 11.37
C ALA A 83 -15.12 -4.51 12.06
N GLU A 84 -16.35 -4.99 12.22
CA GLU A 84 -16.65 -6.29 12.82
C GLU A 84 -16.10 -7.50 12.04
N PHE A 85 -15.82 -7.36 10.73
CA PHE A 85 -15.35 -8.45 9.87
C PHE A 85 -13.86 -8.35 9.52
N VAL A 86 -13.16 -7.31 9.96
CA VAL A 86 -11.76 -7.05 9.57
C VAL A 86 -10.85 -8.21 9.96
N GLU A 87 -11.02 -8.76 11.16
CA GLU A 87 -10.21 -9.88 11.66
C GLU A 87 -10.36 -11.14 10.79
N ASP A 88 -11.60 -11.49 10.43
CA ASP A 88 -11.89 -12.68 9.63
C ASP A 88 -11.41 -12.51 8.19
N GLU A 89 -11.67 -11.34 7.59
CA GLU A 89 -11.25 -11.03 6.23
C GLU A 89 -9.73 -10.92 6.09
N LEU A 90 -9.04 -10.34 7.08
CA LEU A 90 -7.58 -10.35 7.13
C LEU A 90 -7.07 -11.79 7.20
N GLY A 91 -7.71 -12.66 8.00
CA GLY A 91 -7.40 -14.08 8.03
C GLY A 91 -7.60 -14.77 6.68
N ARG A 92 -8.67 -14.44 5.95
CA ARG A 92 -8.92 -14.97 4.60
C ARG A 92 -7.82 -14.57 3.62
N VAL A 93 -7.46 -13.29 3.59
CA VAL A 93 -6.41 -12.76 2.69
C VAL A 93 -5.05 -13.40 3.00
N MET A 94 -4.67 -13.51 4.27
CA MET A 94 -3.40 -14.15 4.64
C MET A 94 -3.34 -15.63 4.26
N ARG A 95 -4.46 -16.38 4.41
CA ARG A 95 -4.55 -17.76 3.91
C ARG A 95 -4.43 -17.84 2.38
N ARG A 96 -4.94 -16.85 1.65
CA ARG A 96 -4.81 -16.78 0.19
C ARG A 96 -3.34 -16.54 -0.21
N ILE A 97 -2.66 -15.58 0.41
CA ILE A 97 -1.23 -15.30 0.20
C ILE A 97 -0.40 -16.58 0.38
N GLN A 98 -0.63 -17.34 1.46
CA GLN A 98 0.09 -18.59 1.71
C GLN A 98 -0.19 -19.68 0.66
N LYS A 99 -1.42 -19.77 0.16
CA LYS A 99 -1.82 -20.79 -0.84
C LYS A 99 -1.41 -20.44 -2.27
N GLN A 100 -1.19 -19.16 -2.54
CA GLN A 100 -0.89 -18.63 -3.86
C GLN A 100 0.32 -17.69 -3.78
N PRO A 101 1.53 -18.22 -3.48
CA PRO A 101 2.74 -17.42 -3.48
C PRO A 101 3.07 -16.92 -4.90
N PRO A 102 3.71 -15.74 -5.04
CA PRO A 102 4.16 -15.25 -6.34
C PRO A 102 5.20 -16.17 -6.98
N SER A 103 5.27 -16.14 -8.31
CA SER A 103 6.26 -16.89 -9.08
C SER A 103 7.68 -16.38 -8.84
N THR A 104 8.64 -17.28 -8.72
CA THR A 104 10.06 -16.94 -8.65
C THR A 104 10.77 -17.01 -10.00
N ALA A 105 10.05 -17.37 -11.06
CA ALA A 105 10.60 -17.62 -12.39
C ALA A 105 9.95 -16.79 -13.51
N ASP A 106 8.72 -16.31 -13.28
CA ASP A 106 7.96 -15.52 -14.25
C ASP A 106 7.51 -14.22 -13.59
N LEU A 107 8.09 -13.11 -14.05
CA LEU A 107 7.81 -11.77 -13.53
C LEU A 107 6.34 -11.37 -13.71
N ASN A 108 5.73 -11.67 -14.87
CA ASN A 108 4.34 -11.29 -15.12
C ASN A 108 3.39 -12.02 -14.16
N MET A 109 3.65 -13.32 -13.92
CA MET A 109 2.86 -14.09 -12.95
C MET A 109 3.10 -13.60 -11.52
N ALA A 110 4.34 -13.25 -11.16
CA ALA A 110 4.68 -12.72 -9.85
C ALA A 110 3.97 -11.39 -9.57
N ASP A 111 4.11 -10.43 -10.49
CA ASP A 111 3.51 -9.10 -10.41
C ASP A 111 1.99 -9.18 -10.34
N ALA A 112 1.35 -9.95 -11.23
CA ALA A 112 -0.11 -10.14 -11.20
C ALA A 112 -0.60 -10.74 -9.86
N THR A 113 0.12 -11.71 -9.31
CA THR A 113 -0.22 -12.33 -8.02
C THR A 113 -0.08 -11.35 -6.86
N ILE A 114 1.01 -10.57 -6.84
CA ILE A 114 1.25 -9.58 -5.79
C ILE A 114 0.24 -8.44 -5.88
N ALA A 115 -0.07 -7.95 -7.08
CA ALA A 115 -1.07 -6.92 -7.28
C ALA A 115 -2.47 -7.36 -6.83
N ASP A 116 -2.87 -8.61 -7.10
CA ASP A 116 -4.13 -9.21 -6.62
C ASP A 116 -4.20 -9.22 -5.09
N HIS A 117 -3.19 -9.79 -4.43
CA HIS A 117 -3.11 -9.81 -2.96
C HIS A 117 -3.12 -8.41 -2.35
N TRP A 118 -2.48 -7.44 -3.01
CA TRP A 118 -2.45 -6.05 -2.55
C TRP A 118 -3.81 -5.36 -2.68
N CYS A 119 -4.54 -5.59 -3.77
CA CYS A 119 -5.91 -5.08 -3.92
C CYS A 119 -6.84 -5.66 -2.84
N GLU A 120 -6.76 -6.98 -2.60
CA GLU A 120 -7.53 -7.65 -1.54
C GLU A 120 -7.20 -7.09 -0.14
N LEU A 121 -5.92 -6.90 0.18
CA LEU A 121 -5.53 -6.31 1.47
C LEU A 121 -5.94 -4.82 1.58
N THR A 122 -6.03 -4.12 0.46
CA THR A 122 -6.46 -2.71 0.40
C THR A 122 -7.90 -2.53 0.84
N ILE A 123 -8.82 -3.42 0.43
CA ILE A 123 -10.24 -3.33 0.84
C ILE A 123 -10.47 -3.77 2.29
N VAL A 124 -9.67 -4.72 2.81
CA VAL A 124 -9.70 -5.11 4.23
C VAL A 124 -9.35 -3.91 5.11
N HIS A 125 -8.29 -3.19 4.73
CA HIS A 125 -7.88 -1.94 5.37
C HIS A 125 -7.76 -2.06 6.90
N PRO A 126 -6.88 -2.94 7.40
CA PRO A 126 -6.98 -3.45 8.78
C PRO A 126 -6.73 -2.43 9.89
N PHE A 127 -6.06 -1.31 9.60
CA PHE A 127 -5.68 -0.30 10.59
C PHE A 127 -6.47 0.99 10.45
N ARG A 128 -6.48 1.83 11.48
CA ARG A 128 -7.16 3.14 11.47
C ARG A 128 -6.55 4.11 10.46
N ASP A 129 -5.23 4.16 10.39
CA ASP A 129 -4.44 4.89 9.40
C ASP A 129 -3.09 4.15 9.22
N GLY A 130 -2.28 4.50 8.22
CA GLY A 130 -0.97 3.90 7.97
C GLY A 130 -0.99 2.65 7.09
N ASN A 131 -2.17 2.25 6.61
CA ASN A 131 -2.36 1.09 5.73
C ASN A 131 -1.46 1.15 4.49
N SER A 132 -1.39 2.29 3.80
CA SER A 132 -0.56 2.42 2.59
C SER A 132 0.94 2.30 2.86
N ARG A 133 1.42 2.85 3.99
CA ARG A 133 2.85 2.76 4.39
C ARG A 133 3.22 1.31 4.70
N THR A 134 2.37 0.65 5.49
CA THR A 134 2.53 -0.75 5.88
C THR A 134 2.51 -1.68 4.66
N GLN A 135 1.50 -1.55 3.81
CA GLN A 135 1.34 -2.43 2.65
C GLN A 135 2.47 -2.24 1.61
N ARG A 136 2.93 -1.01 1.37
CA ARG A 136 4.07 -0.76 0.46
C ARG A 136 5.32 -1.53 0.88
N TYR A 137 5.69 -1.44 2.16
CA TYR A 137 6.82 -2.22 2.68
C TYR A 137 6.53 -3.73 2.61
N PHE A 138 5.35 -4.16 3.06
CA PHE A 138 4.98 -5.58 3.06
C PHE A 138 5.06 -6.23 1.67
N PHE A 139 4.55 -5.57 0.63
CA PHE A 139 4.60 -6.09 -0.74
C PHE A 139 5.94 -5.85 -1.44
N ASP A 140 6.70 -4.79 -1.11
CA ASP A 140 8.11 -4.68 -1.52
C ASP A 140 8.92 -5.90 -1.06
N GLN A 141 8.77 -6.27 0.22
CA GLN A 141 9.44 -7.45 0.76
C GLN A 141 8.93 -8.75 0.10
N MET A 142 7.66 -8.81 -0.31
CA MET A 142 7.11 -9.95 -1.04
C MET A 142 7.72 -10.11 -2.43
N PHE A 143 7.91 -9.01 -3.18
CA PHE A 143 8.69 -9.04 -4.42
C PHE A 143 10.11 -9.57 -4.17
N ARG A 144 10.79 -9.03 -3.15
CA ARG A 144 12.17 -9.45 -2.80
C ARG A 144 12.27 -10.91 -2.43
N ALA A 145 11.34 -11.41 -1.61
CA ALA A 145 11.27 -12.82 -1.24
C ALA A 145 11.01 -13.74 -2.45
N ALA A 146 10.37 -13.22 -3.49
CA ALA A 146 10.12 -13.92 -4.75
C ALA A 146 11.28 -13.80 -5.77
N GLY A 147 12.38 -13.11 -5.43
CA GLY A 147 13.53 -12.92 -6.34
C GLY A 147 13.41 -11.70 -7.25
N TRP A 148 12.51 -10.77 -6.95
CA TRP A 148 12.27 -9.55 -7.71
C TRP A 148 12.50 -8.29 -6.87
N VAL A 149 12.81 -7.17 -7.50
CA VAL A 149 12.96 -5.88 -6.82
C VAL A 149 12.21 -4.80 -7.59
N VAL A 150 11.53 -3.92 -6.87
CA VAL A 150 10.86 -2.75 -7.45
C VAL A 150 11.78 -1.54 -7.31
N ASP A 151 12.03 -0.84 -8.40
CA ASP A 151 12.58 0.51 -8.38
C ASP A 151 11.44 1.52 -8.13
N TRP A 152 11.23 1.84 -6.86
CA TRP A 152 10.17 2.76 -6.45
C TRP A 152 10.34 4.18 -7.00
N THR A 153 11.52 4.57 -7.49
CA THR A 153 11.72 5.88 -8.13
C THR A 153 11.08 5.97 -9.51
N GLN A 154 10.77 4.82 -10.12
CA GLN A 154 10.07 4.71 -11.40
C GLN A 154 8.55 4.52 -11.24
N VAL A 155 8.06 4.35 -10.01
CA VAL A 155 6.64 4.16 -9.72
C VAL A 155 6.00 5.48 -9.31
N ASN A 156 5.00 5.96 -10.06
CA ASN A 156 4.20 7.09 -9.61
C ASN A 156 3.33 6.68 -8.41
N ALA A 157 3.67 7.18 -7.22
CA ALA A 157 3.03 6.78 -5.98
C ALA A 157 1.52 7.08 -5.93
N SER A 158 1.07 8.18 -6.56
CA SER A 158 -0.34 8.56 -6.60
C SER A 158 -1.16 7.65 -7.53
N HIS A 159 -0.58 7.25 -8.67
CA HIS A 159 -1.20 6.29 -9.57
C HIS A 159 -1.27 4.90 -8.95
N ALA A 160 -0.18 4.40 -8.36
CA ALA A 160 -0.20 3.10 -7.68
C ALA A 160 -1.19 3.10 -6.48
N HIS A 161 -1.26 4.20 -5.74
CA HIS A 161 -2.21 4.35 -4.64
C HIS A 161 -3.66 4.35 -5.11
N ALA A 162 -3.98 4.99 -6.24
CA ALA A 162 -5.31 4.96 -6.85
C ALA A 162 -5.64 3.57 -7.41
N ALA A 163 -4.72 2.96 -8.16
CA ALA A 163 -4.91 1.68 -8.84
C ALA A 163 -5.25 0.52 -7.89
N ARG A 164 -4.62 0.44 -6.72
CA ARG A 164 -4.99 -0.57 -5.71
C ARG A 164 -6.42 -0.41 -5.17
N TYR A 165 -6.96 0.82 -5.13
CA TYR A 165 -8.36 1.05 -4.76
C TYR A 165 -9.32 0.74 -5.91
N VAL A 166 -8.89 0.93 -7.16
CA VAL A 166 -9.64 0.47 -8.33
C VAL A 166 -9.79 -1.05 -8.25
N GLY A 167 -8.68 -1.78 -8.12
CA GLY A 167 -8.72 -3.24 -8.01
C GLY A 167 -9.52 -3.74 -6.80
N ALA A 168 -9.44 -3.05 -5.67
CA ALA A 168 -10.29 -3.31 -4.51
C ALA A 168 -11.80 -3.13 -4.80
N ALA A 169 -12.18 -2.16 -5.63
CA ALA A 169 -13.57 -1.87 -5.96
C ALA A 169 -14.12 -2.72 -7.11
N THR A 170 -13.26 -3.19 -8.02
CA THR A 170 -13.65 -3.83 -9.28
C THR A 170 -13.22 -5.29 -9.38
N ALA A 171 -12.47 -5.81 -8.41
CA ALA A 171 -11.78 -7.10 -8.46
C ALA A 171 -10.85 -7.25 -9.68
N ASP A 172 -10.30 -6.12 -10.13
CA ASP A 172 -9.39 -6.07 -11.27
C ASP A 172 -8.06 -5.42 -10.89
N ALA A 173 -7.10 -6.26 -10.53
CA ALA A 173 -5.77 -5.85 -10.13
C ALA A 173 -4.87 -5.41 -11.31
N SER A 174 -5.34 -5.48 -12.56
CA SER A 174 -4.51 -5.20 -13.74
C SER A 174 -3.96 -3.78 -13.73
N PHE A 175 -4.71 -2.82 -13.19
CA PHE A 175 -4.28 -1.42 -13.09
C PHE A 175 -3.01 -1.28 -12.25
N LEU A 176 -2.96 -1.99 -11.12
CA LEU A 176 -1.81 -1.94 -10.23
C LEU A 176 -0.62 -2.71 -10.84
N ALA A 177 -0.88 -3.90 -11.36
CA ALA A 177 0.14 -4.73 -12.03
C ALA A 177 0.84 -3.95 -13.16
N GLN A 178 0.07 -3.37 -14.08
CA GLN A 178 0.62 -2.60 -15.22
C GLN A 178 1.42 -1.36 -14.82
N LEU A 179 1.14 -0.76 -13.65
CA LEU A 179 1.92 0.36 -13.13
C LEU A 179 3.23 -0.08 -12.46
N LEU A 180 3.23 -1.25 -11.82
CA LEU A 180 4.40 -1.77 -11.12
C LEU A 180 5.37 -2.41 -12.11
N LEU A 181 4.87 -3.22 -13.03
CA LEU A 181 5.64 -4.10 -13.91
C LEU A 181 6.86 -3.44 -14.59
N PRO A 182 6.77 -2.21 -15.16
CA PRO A 182 7.93 -1.58 -15.82
C PRO A 182 9.09 -1.27 -14.87
N ALA A 183 8.81 -1.16 -13.56
CA ALA A 183 9.77 -0.84 -12.51
C ALA A 183 10.26 -2.09 -11.76
N VAL A 184 9.87 -3.31 -12.17
CA VAL A 184 10.28 -4.55 -11.50
C VAL A 184 11.40 -5.25 -12.27
N TYR A 185 12.45 -5.64 -11.55
CA TYR A 185 13.64 -6.27 -12.08
C TYR A 185 14.00 -7.54 -11.28
N PRO A 186 14.86 -8.43 -11.79
CA PRO A 186 15.48 -9.46 -10.96
C PRO A 186 16.18 -8.84 -9.73
N VAL A 187 16.12 -9.49 -8.57
CA VAL A 187 16.60 -8.92 -7.29
C VAL A 187 18.07 -8.47 -7.32
N ASP A 188 18.89 -9.08 -8.17
CA ASP A 188 20.31 -8.76 -8.32
C ASP A 188 20.58 -7.54 -9.22
N ALA A 189 19.54 -6.96 -9.85
CA ALA A 189 19.68 -5.87 -10.81
C ALA A 189 19.87 -4.49 -10.17
N LEU A 190 19.42 -4.29 -8.93
CA LEU A 190 19.62 -3.04 -8.20
C LEU A 190 20.72 -3.20 -7.14
N PRO A 191 21.65 -2.24 -7.01
CA PRO A 191 22.73 -2.35 -6.05
C PRO A 191 22.18 -2.33 -4.61
N PRO A 192 22.87 -3.00 -3.65
CA PRO A 192 22.47 -3.04 -2.24
C PRO A 192 22.47 -1.68 -1.53
N THR A 193 22.93 -0.61 -2.19
CA THR A 193 23.06 0.76 -1.68
C THR A 193 21.70 1.44 -1.43
N GLY A 194 20.59 0.75 -1.71
CA GLY A 194 19.22 1.27 -1.58
C GLY A 194 18.86 2.26 -2.67
N GLU A 195 19.46 2.13 -3.85
CA GLU A 195 18.89 2.69 -5.08
C GLU A 195 17.51 2.05 -5.33
N GLY A 196 16.54 2.86 -5.77
CA GLY A 196 15.16 2.42 -5.97
C GLY A 196 14.36 2.08 -4.70
N SER A 197 14.89 2.31 -3.50
CA SER A 197 14.21 2.00 -2.23
C SER A 197 13.00 2.90 -1.94
N LEU A 198 12.06 2.43 -1.11
CA LEU A 198 10.86 3.18 -0.72
C LEU A 198 11.23 4.48 0.02
N ARG A 199 12.33 4.51 0.78
CA ARG A 199 12.78 5.75 1.44
C ARG A 199 13.09 6.88 0.46
N LYS A 200 13.45 6.58 -0.79
CA LYS A 200 13.75 7.61 -1.81
C LYS A 200 12.50 8.34 -2.31
N THR A 201 11.32 7.77 -2.09
CA THR A 201 10.05 8.38 -2.49
C THR A 201 9.35 9.11 -1.34
N GLN A 202 9.99 9.22 -0.16
CA GLN A 202 9.47 9.97 0.97
C GLN A 202 9.34 11.47 0.61
N GLY A 203 8.27 12.12 1.09
CA GLY A 203 8.01 13.55 0.86
C GLY A 203 7.42 13.93 -0.50
N HIS A 204 7.37 13.01 -1.47
CA HIS A 204 6.75 13.24 -2.78
C HIS A 204 5.36 12.59 -2.81
N ARG A 205 4.31 13.35 -2.50
CA ARG A 205 2.93 12.95 -2.79
C ARG A 205 2.23 14.04 -3.57
N ASP A 206 1.85 13.72 -4.79
CA ASP A 206 0.87 14.51 -5.52
C ASP A 206 -0.51 14.26 -4.89
N SER A 207 -1.19 15.32 -4.48
CA SER A 207 -2.49 15.26 -3.78
C SER A 207 -3.67 14.81 -4.67
N ASN A 208 -3.41 14.38 -5.91
CA ASN A 208 -4.39 14.09 -6.95
C ASN A 208 -4.87 12.61 -6.97
N SER A 209 -4.47 11.77 -6.02
CA SER A 209 -4.81 10.34 -6.04
C SER A 209 -6.32 10.07 -6.13
N ALA A 210 -7.17 10.92 -5.54
CA ALA A 210 -8.62 10.81 -5.63
C ALA A 210 -9.15 11.09 -7.04
N GLU A 211 -8.58 12.06 -7.73
CA GLU A 211 -8.93 12.39 -9.12
C GLU A 211 -8.48 11.28 -10.08
N ILE A 212 -7.24 10.79 -9.91
CA ILE A 212 -6.71 9.65 -10.66
C ILE A 212 -7.63 8.43 -10.48
N PHE A 213 -8.04 8.14 -9.24
CA PHE A 213 -8.98 7.05 -8.95
C PHE A 213 -10.30 7.22 -9.70
N GLN A 214 -10.88 8.43 -9.73
CA GLN A 214 -12.13 8.67 -10.48
C GLN A 214 -11.95 8.45 -12.00
N HIS A 215 -10.82 8.88 -12.57
CA HIS A 215 -10.52 8.65 -13.99
C HIS A 215 -10.35 7.16 -14.30
N MET A 216 -9.62 6.40 -13.48
CA MET A 216 -9.47 4.95 -13.67
C MET A 216 -10.81 4.21 -13.52
N MET A 217 -11.64 4.60 -12.54
CA MET A 217 -12.98 4.05 -12.36
C MET A 217 -13.91 4.38 -13.53
N GLN A 218 -13.81 5.59 -14.08
CA GLN A 218 -14.56 5.99 -15.27
C GLN A 218 -14.14 5.14 -16.48
N PHE A 219 -12.83 4.97 -16.71
CA PHE A 219 -12.34 4.08 -17.76
C PHE A 219 -12.90 2.66 -17.62
N ARG A 220 -12.86 2.06 -16.42
CA ARG A 220 -13.36 0.69 -16.23
C ARG A 220 -14.87 0.59 -16.45
N ARG A 221 -15.65 1.63 -16.15
CA ARG A 221 -17.09 1.68 -16.49
C ARG A 221 -17.33 1.75 -17.99
N ASP A 222 -16.57 2.58 -18.70
CA ASP A 222 -16.73 2.79 -20.15
C ASP A 222 -16.16 1.60 -20.96
N HIS A 223 -15.19 0.88 -20.39
CA HIS A 223 -14.50 -0.24 -21.03
C HIS A 223 -14.43 -1.48 -20.11
N PRO A 224 -15.56 -2.18 -19.86
CA PRO A 224 -15.62 -3.25 -18.85
C PRO A 224 -14.62 -4.38 -19.03
N ALA A 225 -14.25 -4.72 -20.27
CA ALA A 225 -13.36 -5.83 -20.61
C ALA A 225 -12.05 -5.42 -21.28
N ALA A 226 -11.83 -4.12 -21.54
CA ALA A 226 -10.60 -3.69 -22.19
C ALA A 226 -9.42 -3.71 -21.19
N PRO A 227 -8.20 -4.04 -21.64
CA PRO A 227 -7.02 -3.77 -20.84
C PRO A 227 -6.93 -2.26 -20.61
N TRP A 228 -6.63 -1.87 -19.37
CA TRP A 228 -6.20 -0.51 -19.13
C TRP A 228 -4.77 -0.33 -19.67
N GLU A 229 -4.44 0.87 -20.09
CA GLU A 229 -3.07 1.25 -20.44
C GLU A 229 -2.73 2.50 -19.62
N PRO A 230 -1.63 2.48 -18.84
CA PRO A 230 -1.23 3.66 -18.11
C PRO A 230 -0.95 4.81 -19.08
N PRO A 231 -1.34 6.06 -18.74
CA PRO A 231 -0.93 7.20 -19.53
C PRO A 231 0.61 7.20 -19.63
N THR A 232 1.13 7.31 -20.85
CA THR A 232 2.57 7.47 -21.06
C THR A 232 3.03 8.71 -20.32
N SER A 233 3.98 8.56 -19.40
CA SER A 233 4.60 9.65 -18.67
C SER A 233 5.06 10.74 -19.65
N THR A 234 4.43 11.91 -19.62
CA THR A 234 4.93 13.13 -20.26
C THR A 234 5.93 13.84 -19.36
#